data_AF-A0A2G2P3B6-F1
#
_entry.id   AF-A0A2G2P3B6-F1
#
_cell.length_a   1.000
_cell.length_b   1.000
_cell.length_c   1.000
_cell.angle_alpha   90.00
_cell.angle_beta   90.00
_cell.angle_gamma   90.00
#
_symmetry.space_group_name_H-M   'P 1'
#
loop_
_entity.id
_entity.type
_entity.pdbx_description
1 polymer ?
#
loop_
_entity_poly.entity_id
_entity_poly.type
_entity_poly.pdbx_seq_one_letter_code
_entity_poly.pdbx_strand_id
1 'polypeptide(L)' 'MNFYSVAGINFKNIASNDALMSSKINTMVSEGWDLAFVTSGVESDAGKGDGKGIYITRYIFKRLKK' A
#
# COMPACT_ATOMS: atom_id res chain seq x y z
N MET A 1 10.88 0.90 2.62
CA MET A 1 11.55 1.78 1.65
C MET A 1 11.06 3.21 1.86
N ASN A 2 11.90 4.23 1.72
CA ASN A 2 11.52 5.64 1.98
C ASN A 2 11.16 6.37 0.68
N PHE A 3 10.16 7.26 0.75
CA PHE A 3 9.75 8.10 -0.39
C PHE A 3 10.75 9.22 -0.69
N TYR A 4 11.41 9.75 0.35
CA TYR A 4 12.39 10.82 0.24
C TYR A 4 13.82 10.30 0.51
N SER A 5 14.77 10.98 -0.12
CA SER A 5 16.21 10.86 0.06
C SER A 5 16.81 12.26 0.24
N VAL A 6 18.11 12.34 0.55
CA VAL A 6 18.83 13.63 0.65
C VAL A 6 18.77 14.42 -0.67
N ALA A 7 18.67 13.73 -1.82
CA ALA A 7 18.56 14.34 -3.14
C ALA A 7 17.10 14.63 -3.58
N GLY A 8 16.12 14.46 -2.68
CA GLY A 8 14.69 14.62 -3.00
C GLY A 8 13.97 13.28 -3.18
N ILE A 9 12.98 13.24 -4.09
CA ILE A 9 12.11 12.07 -4.28
C ILE A 9 12.91 10.85 -4.77
N ASN A 10 12.70 9.70 -4.12
CA ASN A 10 13.37 8.46 -4.48
C ASN A 10 12.55 7.64 -5.49
N PHE A 11 12.67 7.98 -6.78
CA PHE A 11 11.95 7.29 -7.87
C PHE A 11 12.26 5.80 -7.98
N LYS A 12 13.47 5.37 -7.61
CA LYS A 12 13.83 3.94 -7.61
C LYS A 12 13.02 3.15 -6.58
N ASN A 13 12.85 3.71 -5.37
CA ASN A 13 12.01 3.09 -4.35
C ASN A 13 10.54 3.06 -4.77
N ILE A 14 10.05 4.10 -5.45
CA ILE A 14 8.69 4.14 -5.99
C ILE A 14 8.49 3.00 -7.00
N ALA A 15 9.34 2.91 -8.02
CA ALA A 15 9.26 1.87 -9.04
C ALA A 15 9.38 0.45 -8.44
N SER A 16 10.26 0.29 -7.45
CA SER A 16 10.44 -1.00 -6.76
C SER A 16 9.19 -1.39 -5.94
N ASN A 17 8.59 -0.44 -5.23
CA ASN A 17 7.35 -0.67 -4.49
C ASN A 17 6.17 -0.97 -5.43
N ASP A 18 6.07 -0.28 -6.57
CA ASP A 18 5.03 -0.52 -7.58
C ASP A 18 5.11 -1.94 -8.15
N ALA A 19 6.32 -2.39 -8.51
CA ALA A 19 6.55 -3.75 -8.97
C ALA A 19 6.18 -4.80 -7.90
N LEU A 20 6.53 -4.55 -6.63
CA LEU A 20 6.21 -5.45 -5.52
C LEU A 20 4.69 -5.52 -5.27
N MET A 21 3.99 -4.39 -5.29
CA MET A 21 2.53 -4.35 -5.11
C MET A 21 1.81 -5.06 -6.26
N SER A 22 2.19 -4.78 -7.50
CA SER A 22 1.64 -5.44 -8.68
C SER A 22 1.85 -6.95 -8.65
N SER A 23 3.07 -7.39 -8.30
CA SER A 23 3.39 -8.81 -8.13
C SER A 23 2.49 -9.46 -7.08
N LYS A 24 2.31 -8.81 -5.91
CA LYS A 24 1.47 -9.35 -4.84
C LYS A 24 0.02 -9.48 -5.25
N ILE A 25 -0.54 -8.47 -5.93
CA ILE A 25 -1.93 -8.51 -6.44
C ILE A 25 -2.09 -9.68 -7.42
N ASN A 26 -1.16 -9.83 -8.37
CA ASN A 26 -1.19 -10.92 -9.34
C ASN A 26 -1.09 -12.30 -8.67
N THR A 27 -0.25 -12.45 -7.64
CA THR A 27 -0.18 -13.68 -6.84
C THR A 27 -1.52 -13.99 -6.19
N MET A 28 -2.14 -13.02 -5.51
CA MET A 28 -3.45 -13.23 -4.85
C MET A 28 -4.51 -13.67 -5.86
N VAL A 29 -4.56 -13.05 -7.05
CA VAL A 29 -5.46 -13.43 -8.14
C VAL A 29 -5.18 -14.86 -8.63
N SER A 30 -3.91 -15.22 -8.83
CA SER A 30 -3.52 -16.58 -9.25
C SER A 30 -3.89 -17.66 -8.22
N GLU A 31 -3.93 -17.32 -6.93
CA GLU A 31 -4.37 -18.17 -5.83
C GLU A 31 -5.90 -18.25 -5.68
N GLY A 32 -6.64 -17.66 -6.62
CA GLY A 32 -8.10 -17.67 -6.69
C GLY A 32 -8.78 -16.66 -5.77
N TRP A 33 -8.07 -15.61 -5.33
CA TRP A 33 -8.68 -14.49 -4.62
C TRP A 33 -9.11 -13.39 -5.60
N ASP A 34 -10.31 -12.87 -5.42
CA ASP A 34 -10.82 -11.72 -6.17
C ASP A 34 -10.57 -10.44 -5.37
N LEU A 35 -10.01 -9.42 -6.03
CA LEU A 35 -9.94 -8.08 -5.45
C LEU A 35 -11.36 -7.50 -5.39
N ALA A 36 -11.90 -7.38 -4.17
CA ALA A 36 -13.27 -6.96 -3.94
C ALA A 36 -13.41 -5.45 -3.80
N PHE A 37 -12.49 -4.83 -3.04
CA PHE A 37 -12.54 -3.40 -2.76
C PHE A 37 -11.14 -2.82 -2.61
N VAL A 38 -10.99 -1.56 -3.01
CA VAL A 38 -9.83 -0.73 -2.69
C VAL A 38 -10.35 0.49 -1.94
N THR A 39 -9.82 0.72 -0.74
CA THR A 39 -10.24 1.83 0.12
C THR A 39 -9.01 2.56 0.66
N SER A 40 -9.10 3.88 0.82
CA SER A 40 -8.06 4.68 1.45
C SER A 40 -8.52 5.19 2.80
N GLY A 41 -7.56 5.43 3.69
CA GLY A 41 -7.78 6.03 4.99
C GLY A 41 -6.65 6.99 5.30
N VAL A 42 -6.99 8.06 6.01
CA VAL A 42 -6.04 9.02 6.53
C VAL A 42 -6.23 9.09 8.03
N GLU A 43 -5.13 9.02 8.75
CA GLU A 43 -5.05 9.39 10.15
C GLU A 43 -4.19 10.66 10.20
N SER A 44 -4.78 11.74 10.75
CA SER A 44 -4.10 13.02 10.91
C SER A 44 -3.48 13.08 12.29
N ASP A 45 -2.25 13.61 12.38
CA ASP A 45 -1.54 13.94 13.63
C ASP A 45 -2.51 14.36 14.75
N ALA A 46 -2.69 13.47 15.73
CA ALA A 46 -3.66 13.60 16.78
C ALA A 46 -3.13 14.31 18.04
N GLY A 47 -1.96 14.96 17.99
CA GLY A 47 -1.50 15.88 19.02
C GLY A 47 -0.06 15.69 19.50
N LYS A 48 0.25 16.29 20.67
CA LYS A 48 1.61 16.45 21.23
C LYS A 48 2.29 15.12 21.56
N GLY A 49 2.74 14.39 20.53
CA GLY A 49 3.40 13.10 20.64
C GLY A 49 3.60 12.40 19.30
N ASP A 50 2.80 12.72 18.27
CA ASP A 50 2.83 12.06 16.97
C ASP A 50 2.83 13.04 15.80
N GLY A 51 4.00 13.59 15.47
CA GLY A 51 4.16 14.59 14.41
C GLY A 51 4.02 14.07 12.97
N LYS A 52 3.36 12.92 12.72
CA LYS A 52 3.25 12.31 11.39
C LYS A 52 1.86 11.71 11.15
N GLY A 53 1.13 12.27 10.20
CA GLY A 53 -0.08 11.64 9.68
C GLY A 53 0.23 10.36 8.88
N ILE A 54 -0.68 9.39 8.93
CA ILE A 54 -0.60 8.13 8.22
C ILE A 54 -1.59 8.13 7.06
N TYR A 55 -1.11 7.85 5.85
CA TYR A 55 -1.95 7.54 4.69
C TYR A 55 -1.87 6.04 4.41
N ILE A 56 -3.01 5.36 4.35
CA ILE A 56 -3.11 3.93 4.07
C ILE A 56 -4.04 3.69 2.90
N THR A 57 -3.63 2.82 1.97
CA THR A 57 -4.51 2.18 0.98
C THR A 57 -4.67 0.71 1.35
N ARG A 58 -5.90 0.23 1.48
CA ARG A 58 -6.23 -1.17 1.76
C ARG A 58 -6.83 -1.83 0.52
N TYR A 59 -6.27 -2.98 0.17
CA TYR A 59 -6.79 -3.88 -0.86
C TYR A 59 -7.47 -5.05 -0.17
N ILE A 60 -8.79 -5.18 -0.35
CA ILE A 60 -9.60 -6.21 0.29
C ILE A 60 -9.87 -7.30 -0.74
N PHE A 61 -9.33 -8.48 -0.50
CA PHE A 61 -9.53 -9.67 -1.32
C PHE A 61 -10.60 -10.57 -0.70
N LYS A 62 -11.41 -11.20 -1.55
CA LYS A 62 -12.40 -12.22 -1.16
C LYS A 62 -12.13 -13.51 -1.94
N ARG A 63 -12.47 -14.64 -1.34
CA ARG A 63 -12.44 -15.94 -2.02
C ARG A 63 -13.63 -16.75 -1.57
N LEU A 64 -14.36 -17.34 -2.52
CA LEU A 64 -15.43 -18.26 -2.19
C LEU A 64 -14.82 -19.51 -1.55
N LYS A 65 -15.34 -19.91 -0.39
CA LYS A 65 -15.05 -21.25 0.13
C LYS A 65 -15.78 -22.25 -0.76
N LYS A 66 -15.03 -23.21 -1.30
CA LYS A 66 -15.61 -24.42 -1.89
C LYS A 66 -16.16 -25.31 -0.78
#